data_AF-A0A928H4R0-F1
#
_entry.id   AF-A0A928H4R0-F1
#
_cell.length_a   1.000
_cell.length_b   1.000
_cell.length_c   1.000
_cell.angle_alpha   90.00
_cell.angle_beta   90.00
_cell.angle_gamma   90.00
#
_symmetry.space_group_name_H-M   'P 1'
#
loop_
_entity.id
_entity.type
_entity.pdbx_description
1 polymer ?
#
loop_
_entity_poly.entity_id
_entity_poly.type
_entity_poly.pdbx_seq_one_letter_code
_entity_poly.pdbx_strand_id
1 'polypeptide(L)'
;RYWKSDMPEKFMPSYMSEDGLYHYPEQFESMHPAHKEMKLYYQYLEMFPDNSQLLIDWPWEERDGYEFNELNLVPHAFLYGAYQAMNELEPGCGYDAKAAKLQSDIMRLFRRADGRYCDNSVSDHMALHSAMFAVAWGAADKKDYPFLTDFMQKKGMACSVYGAQFLLDACFMSGAAQHAIELMRADNDRSWLGMMRQGSTISMEAWNNAAKPNQDWNHAWGAAPANVIPRRLVGIRPIANGFKKFVFDPQPGDIAEFYMKHPTPQGSVIAEYSSGKVQLTVPEGSEAVFCGQSYAAGKHTVTLK
;
A
#
# COMPACT_ATOMS: atom_id res chain seq x y z
N ARG A 1 -16.16 0.47 -24.37
CA ARG A 1 -17.36 1.27 -24.03
C ARG A 1 -18.18 0.67 -22.86
N TYR A 2 -17.56 -0.11 -21.95
CA TYR A 2 -18.20 -0.66 -20.74
C TYR A 2 -17.28 -0.66 -19.51
N TRP A 3 -16.24 0.18 -19.49
CA TRP A 3 -15.29 0.20 -18.36
C TRP A 3 -15.50 1.40 -17.42
N LYS A 4 -16.41 2.32 -17.78
CA LYS A 4 -16.68 3.55 -17.03
C LYS A 4 -17.76 3.37 -15.95
N SER A 5 -18.63 2.37 -16.10
CA SER A 5 -19.68 2.04 -15.11
C SER A 5 -19.14 1.34 -13.89
N ASP A 6 -18.05 0.58 -14.04
CA ASP A 6 -17.52 -0.32 -12.99
C ASP A 6 -16.26 0.26 -12.33
N MET A 7 -15.67 1.33 -12.89
CA MET A 7 -14.57 2.06 -12.25
C MET A 7 -14.91 2.60 -10.86
N PRO A 8 -16.16 3.01 -10.57
CA PRO A 8 -16.55 3.38 -9.23
C PRO A 8 -16.43 2.30 -8.17
N GLU A 9 -16.52 1.04 -8.56
CA GLU A 9 -16.44 -0.06 -7.60
C GLU A 9 -14.99 -0.47 -7.29
N LYS A 10 -14.02 0.01 -8.08
CA LYS A 10 -12.64 -0.50 -8.10
C LYS A 10 -11.58 0.47 -7.60
N PHE A 11 -11.92 1.74 -7.39
CA PHE A 11 -11.01 2.75 -6.84
C PHE A 11 -11.49 3.20 -5.46
N MET A 12 -10.98 2.57 -4.40
CA MET A 12 -11.11 3.04 -3.01
C MET A 12 -10.83 4.56 -2.81
N PRO A 13 -9.88 5.22 -3.51
CA PRO A 13 -9.55 6.62 -3.23
C PRO A 13 -10.52 7.68 -3.79
N SER A 14 -11.38 7.34 -4.77
CA SER A 14 -12.29 8.33 -5.41
C SER A 14 -13.57 8.62 -4.59
N TYR A 15 -13.65 8.07 -3.38
CA TYR A 15 -14.91 7.83 -2.71
C TYR A 15 -14.81 7.98 -1.19
N MET A 16 -14.22 9.04 -0.63
CA MET A 16 -14.07 9.11 0.83
C MET A 16 -14.16 10.57 1.33
N SER A 17 -15.14 10.87 2.20
CA SER A 17 -15.41 12.21 2.77
C SER A 17 -14.22 12.80 3.50
N GLU A 18 -14.21 14.11 3.80
CA GLU A 18 -13.07 14.90 4.33
C GLU A 18 -12.78 14.82 5.85
N ASP A 19 -13.56 14.08 6.61
CA ASP A 19 -13.44 13.92 8.06
C ASP A 19 -13.37 12.46 8.53
N GLY A 20 -13.41 11.49 7.61
CA GLY A 20 -13.41 10.06 7.93
C GLY A 20 -14.55 9.61 8.83
N LEU A 21 -15.61 10.42 8.98
CA LEU A 21 -16.86 10.03 9.60
C LEU A 21 -17.96 10.07 8.55
N TYR A 22 -18.87 9.10 8.64
CA TYR A 22 -20.11 9.09 7.88
C TYR A 22 -21.15 9.91 8.61
N HIS A 23 -21.28 11.18 8.23
CA HIS A 23 -22.47 11.95 8.54
C HIS A 23 -23.34 12.06 7.28
N TYR A 24 -24.61 11.69 7.41
CA TYR A 24 -25.67 12.11 6.49
C TYR A 24 -25.99 13.59 6.76
N PRO A 25 -25.94 14.47 5.74
CA PRO A 25 -26.89 15.57 5.73
C PRO A 25 -27.45 15.91 4.34
N GLU A 26 -28.72 16.29 4.35
CA GLU A 26 -29.44 16.92 3.26
C GLU A 26 -28.69 18.19 2.78
N GLN A 27 -28.68 18.42 1.46
CA GLN A 27 -28.26 19.65 0.73
C GLN A 27 -26.85 19.63 0.10
N PHE A 28 -26.79 19.16 -1.15
CA PHE A 28 -25.62 19.23 -2.05
C PHE A 28 -25.98 19.91 -3.38
N GLU A 29 -25.97 21.25 -3.42
CA GLU A 29 -26.24 22.00 -4.67
C GLU A 29 -25.12 22.95 -5.17
N SER A 30 -23.99 23.13 -4.50
CA SER A 30 -23.04 24.18 -4.95
C SER A 30 -21.54 23.89 -4.78
N MET A 31 -20.98 22.81 -5.33
CA MET A 31 -19.51 22.66 -5.39
C MET A 31 -18.96 21.97 -6.67
N HIS A 32 -17.71 22.37 -7.00
CA HIS A 32 -16.85 22.10 -8.17
C HIS A 32 -16.79 20.64 -8.70
N PRO A 33 -16.46 20.36 -9.98
CA PRO A 33 -16.55 19.03 -10.60
C PRO A 33 -15.78 17.89 -9.91
N ALA A 34 -14.69 18.17 -9.19
CA ALA A 34 -13.95 17.17 -8.40
C ALA A 34 -14.79 16.61 -7.21
N HIS A 35 -15.82 17.33 -6.75
CA HIS A 35 -16.71 16.88 -5.68
C HIS A 35 -17.86 15.98 -6.15
N LYS A 36 -18.08 15.84 -7.46
CA LYS A 36 -19.12 14.93 -7.99
C LYS A 36 -18.79 13.46 -7.78
N GLU A 37 -17.49 13.11 -7.75
CA GLU A 37 -17.04 11.72 -7.58
C GLU A 37 -17.26 11.25 -6.13
N MET A 38 -17.08 12.15 -5.16
CA MET A 38 -17.45 11.95 -3.76
C MET A 38 -18.96 11.74 -3.54
N LYS A 39 -19.82 12.41 -4.31
CA LYS A 39 -21.30 12.28 -4.22
C LYS A 39 -21.79 10.87 -4.57
N LEU A 40 -21.04 10.13 -5.40
CA LEU A 40 -21.38 8.75 -5.77
C LEU A 40 -21.04 7.74 -4.66
N TYR A 41 -20.07 8.03 -3.79
CA TYR A 41 -19.77 7.14 -2.64
C TYR A 41 -20.83 7.16 -1.57
N TYR A 42 -21.31 8.35 -1.21
CA TYR A 42 -22.37 8.49 -0.23
C TYR A 42 -23.59 7.70 -0.67
N GLN A 43 -23.96 7.80 -1.96
CA GLN A 43 -25.03 6.99 -2.57
C GLN A 43 -24.75 5.48 -2.53
N TYR A 44 -23.50 5.04 -2.65
CA TYR A 44 -23.10 3.63 -2.58
C TYR A 44 -23.25 3.04 -1.16
N LEU A 45 -23.01 3.82 -0.11
CA LEU A 45 -23.17 3.38 1.28
C LEU A 45 -24.62 3.37 1.76
N GLU A 46 -25.47 4.26 1.25
CA GLU A 46 -26.92 4.18 1.51
C GLU A 46 -27.54 2.90 0.93
N MET A 47 -26.91 2.31 -0.10
CA MET A 47 -27.38 1.08 -0.74
C MET A 47 -27.08 -0.19 0.06
N PHE A 48 -26.12 -0.18 1.02
CA PHE A 48 -25.67 -1.38 1.74
C PHE A 48 -25.43 -1.13 3.25
N PRO A 49 -26.49 -1.00 4.06
CA PRO A 49 -26.43 -0.58 5.47
C PRO A 49 -25.74 -1.56 6.44
N ASP A 50 -25.29 -2.72 5.97
CA ASP A 50 -24.58 -3.74 6.76
C ASP A 50 -23.07 -3.81 6.48
N ASN A 51 -22.54 -2.90 5.64
CA ASN A 51 -21.13 -2.87 5.23
C ASN A 51 -20.63 -4.15 4.53
N SER A 52 -21.54 -5.05 4.10
CA SER A 52 -21.22 -6.35 3.50
C SER A 52 -20.42 -6.27 2.19
N GLN A 53 -20.41 -5.11 1.53
CA GLN A 53 -19.72 -4.88 0.26
C GLN A 53 -18.39 -4.13 0.37
N LEU A 54 -17.91 -3.79 1.58
CA LEU A 54 -16.58 -3.17 1.73
C LEU A 54 -15.48 -4.14 1.26
N LEU A 55 -14.78 -3.76 0.19
CA LEU A 55 -13.71 -4.55 -0.41
C LEU A 55 -12.37 -4.27 0.28
N ILE A 56 -12.15 -4.88 1.44
CA ILE A 56 -10.83 -4.83 2.10
C ILE A 56 -9.85 -5.86 1.53
N ASP A 57 -10.40 -6.96 1.00
CA ASP A 57 -9.67 -8.01 0.27
C ASP A 57 -10.63 -8.91 -0.51
N TRP A 58 -10.08 -9.69 -1.44
CA TRP A 58 -10.79 -10.56 -2.37
C TRP A 58 -10.01 -11.81 -2.77
N PRO A 59 -10.62 -13.03 -2.78
CA PRO A 59 -11.99 -13.37 -2.35
C PRO A 59 -12.29 -13.09 -0.86
N TRP A 60 -13.56 -13.27 -0.45
CA TRP A 60 -14.00 -12.97 0.92
C TRP A 60 -13.25 -13.76 1.99
N GLU A 61 -12.84 -14.97 1.67
CA GLU A 61 -12.09 -15.88 2.52
C GLU A 61 -10.66 -15.37 2.80
N GLU A 62 -10.17 -14.42 2.00
CA GLU A 62 -8.81 -13.87 2.10
C GLU A 62 -8.68 -12.74 3.13
N ARG A 63 -9.73 -12.48 3.91
CA ARG A 63 -9.81 -11.34 4.85
C ARG A 63 -9.23 -11.61 6.23
N ASP A 64 -8.60 -12.77 6.45
CA ASP A 64 -8.04 -13.17 7.76
C ASP A 64 -9.02 -12.98 8.94
N GLY A 65 -10.30 -13.28 8.70
CA GLY A 65 -11.35 -13.16 9.70
C GLY A 65 -11.70 -11.72 10.11
N TYR A 66 -11.38 -10.71 9.29
CA TYR A 66 -11.66 -9.30 9.58
C TYR A 66 -13.09 -9.06 10.07
N GLU A 67 -13.22 -8.39 11.21
CA GLU A 67 -14.53 -8.07 11.80
C GLU A 67 -15.04 -6.70 11.33
N PHE A 68 -16.16 -6.70 10.61
CA PHE A 68 -16.81 -5.47 10.16
C PHE A 68 -17.76 -4.89 11.21
N ASN A 69 -17.79 -3.55 11.29
CA ASN A 69 -18.83 -2.79 11.98
C ASN A 69 -19.07 -1.45 11.26
N GLU A 70 -19.72 -0.47 11.88
CA GLU A 70 -19.95 0.87 11.33
C GLU A 70 -18.64 1.62 11.00
N LEU A 71 -17.66 1.59 11.90
CA LEU A 71 -16.36 2.24 11.72
C LEU A 71 -15.26 1.19 11.61
N ASN A 72 -14.65 1.06 10.43
CA ASN A 72 -13.65 0.04 10.12
C ASN A 72 -12.28 0.67 9.84
N LEU A 73 -11.20 0.08 10.36
CA LEU A 73 -9.85 0.62 10.19
C LEU A 73 -9.44 0.73 8.71
N VAL A 74 -9.65 -0.31 7.90
CA VAL A 74 -9.09 -0.36 6.53
C VAL A 74 -9.61 0.79 5.65
N PRO A 75 -10.93 1.05 5.56
CA PRO A 75 -11.43 2.24 4.86
C PRO A 75 -10.86 3.55 5.39
N HIS A 76 -10.70 3.71 6.72
CA HIS A 76 -10.10 4.93 7.28
C HIS A 76 -8.63 5.08 6.87
N ALA A 77 -7.86 3.98 6.83
CA ALA A 77 -6.47 4.00 6.40
C ALA A 77 -6.34 4.38 4.92
N PHE A 78 -7.21 3.86 4.05
CA PHE A 78 -7.27 4.29 2.65
C PHE A 78 -7.61 5.77 2.51
N LEU A 79 -8.55 6.28 3.32
CA LEU A 79 -8.92 7.69 3.27
C LEU A 79 -7.79 8.60 3.71
N TYR A 80 -7.07 8.19 4.74
CA TYR A 80 -5.85 8.87 5.15
C TYR A 80 -4.85 8.98 3.98
N GLY A 81 -4.60 7.86 3.28
CA GLY A 81 -3.77 7.84 2.08
C GLY A 81 -4.31 8.75 0.96
N ALA A 82 -5.64 8.79 0.77
CA ALA A 82 -6.28 9.64 -0.22
C ALA A 82 -6.05 11.13 0.07
N TYR A 83 -6.19 11.59 1.31
CA TYR A 83 -5.87 13.00 1.64
C TYR A 83 -4.40 13.33 1.48
N GLN A 84 -3.49 12.40 1.82
CA GLN A 84 -2.07 12.63 1.58
C GLN A 84 -1.81 12.88 0.09
N ALA A 85 -2.38 12.03 -0.77
CA ALA A 85 -2.27 12.20 -2.22
C ALA A 85 -2.94 13.51 -2.70
N MET A 86 -4.11 13.85 -2.18
CA MET A 86 -4.79 15.11 -2.53
C MET A 86 -4.00 16.34 -2.09
N ASN A 87 -3.34 16.29 -0.94
CA ASN A 87 -2.45 17.36 -0.47
C ASN A 87 -1.20 17.51 -1.36
N GLU A 88 -0.67 16.40 -1.90
CA GLU A 88 0.44 16.45 -2.86
C GLU A 88 0.02 17.06 -4.20
N LEU A 89 -1.20 16.77 -4.66
CA LEU A 89 -1.75 17.30 -5.91
C LEU A 89 -2.20 18.77 -5.80
N GLU A 90 -2.83 19.13 -4.68
CA GLU A 90 -3.40 20.45 -4.40
C GLU A 90 -2.96 20.97 -3.01
N PRO A 91 -1.68 21.36 -2.84
CA PRO A 91 -1.18 21.89 -1.57
C PRO A 91 -1.93 23.16 -1.13
N GLY A 92 -2.23 23.27 0.17
CA GLY A 92 -2.87 24.46 0.76
C GLY A 92 -4.40 24.43 0.75
N CYS A 93 -5.03 23.38 0.23
CA CYS A 93 -6.48 23.16 0.27
C CYS A 93 -6.98 22.51 1.58
N GLY A 94 -6.11 22.37 2.59
CA GLY A 94 -6.45 21.85 3.92
C GLY A 94 -6.52 20.32 4.02
N TYR A 95 -6.09 19.59 2.98
CA TYR A 95 -6.02 18.12 3.00
C TYR A 95 -4.98 17.59 3.99
N ASP A 96 -3.91 18.36 4.26
CA ASP A 96 -2.94 18.08 5.32
C ASP A 96 -3.60 18.07 6.72
N ALA A 97 -4.44 19.06 7.02
CA ALA A 97 -5.18 19.13 8.28
C ALA A 97 -6.19 17.99 8.41
N LYS A 98 -6.86 17.62 7.31
CA LYS A 98 -7.79 16.47 7.25
C LYS A 98 -7.06 15.15 7.48
N ALA A 99 -5.90 14.95 6.85
CA ALA A 99 -5.03 13.80 7.10
C ALA A 99 -4.59 13.72 8.56
N ALA A 100 -4.14 14.84 9.14
CA ALA A 100 -3.71 14.87 10.54
C ALA A 100 -4.86 14.55 11.53
N LYS A 101 -6.06 15.09 11.27
CA LYS A 101 -7.25 14.77 12.04
C LYS A 101 -7.61 13.28 11.92
N LEU A 102 -7.66 12.76 10.70
CA LEU A 102 -8.02 11.37 10.47
C LEU A 102 -7.01 10.39 11.07
N GLN A 103 -5.71 10.69 11.00
CA GLN A 103 -4.70 9.89 11.70
C GLN A 103 -4.96 9.86 13.21
N SER A 104 -5.29 11.01 13.80
CA SER A 104 -5.65 11.09 15.23
C SER A 104 -6.90 10.27 15.55
N ASP A 105 -7.90 10.28 14.67
CA ASP A 105 -9.11 9.46 14.81
C ASP A 105 -8.80 7.96 14.68
N ILE A 106 -7.91 7.55 13.75
CA ILE A 106 -7.45 6.15 13.64
C ILE A 106 -6.77 5.73 14.95
N MET A 107 -5.89 6.57 15.50
CA MET A 107 -5.23 6.28 16.79
C MET A 107 -6.24 6.20 17.94
N ARG A 108 -7.29 7.01 17.94
CA ARG A 108 -8.28 7.04 19.01
C ARG A 108 -9.27 5.87 18.93
N LEU A 109 -9.70 5.50 17.73
CA LEU A 109 -10.77 4.52 17.51
C LEU A 109 -10.25 3.08 17.47
N PHE A 110 -9.10 2.87 16.81
CA PHE A 110 -8.65 1.52 16.48
C PHE A 110 -7.41 1.08 17.24
N ARG A 111 -6.54 2.01 17.65
CA ARG A 111 -5.33 1.67 18.39
C ARG A 111 -5.64 1.38 19.87
N ARG A 112 -5.08 0.31 20.41
CA ARG A 112 -5.14 -0.07 21.84
C ARG A 112 -3.83 0.24 22.55
N ALA A 113 -3.85 0.22 23.89
CA ALA A 113 -2.68 0.56 24.70
C ALA A 113 -1.50 -0.42 24.49
N ASP A 114 -1.79 -1.67 24.13
CA ASP A 114 -0.82 -2.73 23.85
C ASP A 114 -0.24 -2.68 22.42
N GLY A 115 -0.61 -1.68 21.61
CA GLY A 115 -0.11 -1.51 20.25
C GLY A 115 -0.96 -2.19 19.17
N ARG A 116 -2.03 -2.92 19.54
CA ARG A 116 -2.99 -3.45 18.55
C ARG A 116 -3.73 -2.35 17.81
N TYR A 117 -4.03 -2.61 16.55
CA TYR A 117 -4.87 -1.80 15.68
C TYR A 117 -6.09 -2.64 15.29
N CYS A 118 -7.16 -2.53 16.07
CA CYS A 118 -8.33 -3.38 15.93
C CYS A 118 -9.12 -3.09 14.63
N ASP A 119 -9.80 -4.10 14.10
CA ASP A 119 -10.48 -4.05 12.80
C ASP A 119 -11.57 -2.99 12.74
N ASN A 120 -12.22 -2.74 13.87
CA ASN A 120 -13.27 -1.74 13.98
C ASN A 120 -13.24 -1.08 15.37
N SER A 121 -14.08 -0.06 15.54
CA SER A 121 -14.07 0.80 16.74
C SER A 121 -14.44 0.11 18.05
N VAL A 122 -15.12 -1.04 17.99
CA VAL A 122 -15.63 -1.76 19.18
C VAL A 122 -15.06 -3.17 19.34
N SER A 123 -14.30 -3.66 18.35
CA SER A 123 -13.70 -4.98 18.37
C SER A 123 -12.38 -5.01 19.15
N ASP A 124 -12.04 -6.18 19.69
CA ASP A 124 -10.70 -6.51 20.19
C ASP A 124 -9.89 -7.36 19.19
N HIS A 125 -10.51 -7.79 18.09
CA HIS A 125 -9.87 -8.52 17.00
C HIS A 125 -9.00 -7.60 16.14
N MET A 126 -7.90 -8.16 15.64
CA MET A 126 -7.00 -7.53 14.70
C MET A 126 -6.62 -8.57 13.65
N ALA A 127 -7.12 -8.39 12.43
CA ALA A 127 -6.70 -9.14 11.25
C ALA A 127 -5.37 -8.59 10.72
N LEU A 128 -4.72 -9.37 9.84
CA LEU A 128 -3.54 -8.94 9.08
C LEU A 128 -3.78 -7.60 8.36
N HIS A 129 -4.95 -7.42 7.78
CA HIS A 129 -5.36 -6.23 7.03
C HIS A 129 -5.23 -4.97 7.87
N SER A 130 -5.65 -5.03 9.13
CA SER A 130 -5.56 -3.87 10.01
C SER A 130 -4.13 -3.45 10.27
N ALA A 131 -3.23 -4.41 10.50
CA ALA A 131 -1.81 -4.13 10.68
C ALA A 131 -1.17 -3.60 9.37
N MET A 132 -1.34 -4.31 8.25
CA MET A 132 -0.66 -3.95 7.01
C MET A 132 -1.16 -2.62 6.43
N PHE A 133 -2.47 -2.34 6.46
CA PHE A 133 -2.99 -1.08 5.91
C PHE A 133 -2.62 0.12 6.79
N ALA A 134 -2.65 -0.02 8.11
CA ALA A 134 -2.23 1.06 9.01
C ALA A 134 -0.75 1.43 8.79
N VAL A 135 0.13 0.45 8.56
CA VAL A 135 1.55 0.70 8.26
C VAL A 135 1.75 1.18 6.83
N ALA A 136 1.17 0.51 5.82
CA ALA A 136 1.39 0.82 4.40
C ALA A 136 0.96 2.24 4.02
N TRP A 137 -0.13 2.72 4.61
CA TRP A 137 -0.57 4.12 4.44
C TRP A 137 0.14 5.10 5.37
N GLY A 138 0.96 4.63 6.31
CA GLY A 138 1.68 5.48 7.26
C GLY A 138 0.79 6.09 8.36
N ALA A 139 -0.42 5.54 8.54
CA ALA A 139 -1.35 5.98 9.59
C ALA A 139 -0.87 5.54 10.98
N ALA A 140 -0.23 4.37 11.09
CA ALA A 140 0.28 3.83 12.35
C ALA A 140 1.45 4.65 12.93
N ASP A 141 1.50 4.73 14.26
CA ASP A 141 2.62 5.36 14.97
C ASP A 141 3.85 4.45 14.87
N LYS A 142 5.01 5.04 14.54
CA LYS A 142 6.27 4.32 14.38
C LYS A 142 6.70 3.57 15.64
N LYS A 143 6.25 4.01 16.83
CA LYS A 143 6.53 3.31 18.09
C LYS A 143 5.89 1.91 18.14
N ASP A 144 4.81 1.68 17.39
CA ASP A 144 4.09 0.41 17.35
C ASP A 144 4.61 -0.53 16.24
N TYR A 145 5.52 -0.06 15.39
CA TYR A 145 6.07 -0.86 14.29
C TYR A 145 6.69 -2.18 14.77
N PRO A 146 7.45 -2.26 15.89
CA PRO A 146 7.96 -3.54 16.37
C PRO A 146 6.84 -4.58 16.64
N PHE A 147 5.75 -4.16 17.27
CA PHE A 147 4.60 -5.03 17.55
C PHE A 147 3.89 -5.44 16.25
N LEU A 148 3.58 -4.47 15.38
CA LEU A 148 2.89 -4.73 14.11
C LEU A 148 3.74 -5.59 13.17
N THR A 149 5.06 -5.43 13.19
CA THR A 149 6.01 -6.25 12.42
C THR A 149 5.98 -7.70 12.87
N ASP A 150 6.13 -7.94 14.18
CA ASP A 150 6.07 -9.28 14.74
C ASP A 150 4.72 -9.95 14.45
N PHE A 151 3.62 -9.19 14.53
CA PHE A 151 2.30 -9.68 14.16
C PHE A 151 2.20 -10.07 12.67
N MET A 152 2.64 -9.20 11.75
CA MET A 152 2.65 -9.49 10.31
C MET A 152 3.53 -10.72 9.98
N GLN A 153 4.70 -10.83 10.61
CA GLN A 153 5.60 -11.98 10.43
C GLN A 153 4.95 -13.30 10.85
N LYS A 154 4.23 -13.31 11.98
CA LYS A 154 3.51 -14.49 12.46
C LYS A 154 2.34 -14.88 11.56
N LYS A 155 1.67 -13.91 10.96
CA LYS A 155 0.55 -14.14 10.03
C LYS A 155 1.00 -14.64 8.65
N GLY A 156 2.18 -14.22 8.20
CA GLY A 156 2.66 -14.54 6.85
C GLY A 156 1.71 -14.02 5.76
N MET A 157 1.50 -14.79 4.69
CA MET A 157 0.63 -14.42 3.56
C MET A 157 -0.87 -14.66 3.84
N ALA A 158 -1.40 -14.22 4.97
CA ALA A 158 -2.82 -14.33 5.31
C ALA A 158 -3.70 -13.28 4.60
N CYS A 159 -3.40 -12.98 3.33
CA CYS A 159 -4.17 -12.06 2.48
C CYS A 159 -4.13 -12.54 1.03
N SER A 160 -5.00 -11.98 0.18
CA SER A 160 -4.99 -12.31 -1.24
C SER A 160 -3.77 -11.74 -1.96
N VAL A 161 -3.69 -12.02 -3.28
CA VAL A 161 -2.72 -11.40 -4.18
C VAL A 161 -2.84 -9.87 -4.24
N TYR A 162 -4.05 -9.33 -4.03
CA TYR A 162 -4.29 -7.88 -3.93
C TYR A 162 -3.74 -7.32 -2.61
N GLY A 163 -4.08 -7.97 -1.50
CA GLY A 163 -3.57 -7.59 -0.16
C GLY A 163 -2.05 -7.67 -0.05
N ALA A 164 -1.42 -8.58 -0.80
CA ALA A 164 0.03 -8.81 -0.77
C ALA A 164 0.85 -7.54 -1.08
N GLN A 165 0.35 -6.62 -1.92
CA GLN A 165 1.01 -5.34 -2.17
C GLN A 165 1.20 -4.54 -0.87
N PHE A 166 0.15 -4.44 -0.06
CA PHE A 166 0.14 -3.69 1.19
C PHE A 166 0.93 -4.40 2.28
N LEU A 167 0.85 -5.73 2.35
CA LEU A 167 1.68 -6.52 3.26
C LEU A 167 3.17 -6.29 3.01
N LEU A 168 3.59 -6.38 1.76
CA LEU A 168 4.98 -6.20 1.39
C LEU A 168 5.44 -4.76 1.66
N ASP A 169 4.67 -3.74 1.25
CA ASP A 169 4.95 -2.35 1.57
C ASP A 169 5.10 -2.13 3.08
N ALA A 170 4.17 -2.67 3.87
CA ALA A 170 4.18 -2.57 5.32
C ALA A 170 5.43 -3.23 5.93
N CYS A 171 5.82 -4.42 5.48
CA CYS A 171 7.02 -5.09 5.94
C CYS A 171 8.28 -4.25 5.67
N PHE A 172 8.46 -3.71 4.45
CA PHE A 172 9.59 -2.83 4.15
C PHE A 172 9.56 -1.53 4.94
N MET A 173 8.39 -0.94 5.16
CA MET A 173 8.23 0.31 5.92
C MET A 173 8.50 0.14 7.42
N SER A 174 8.27 -1.06 7.96
CA SER A 174 8.39 -1.36 9.39
C SER A 174 9.69 -2.08 9.79
N GLY A 175 10.59 -2.31 8.82
CA GLY A 175 11.91 -2.89 9.08
C GLY A 175 12.02 -4.41 8.88
N ALA A 176 11.01 -5.05 8.31
CA ALA A 176 10.97 -6.48 7.99
C ALA A 176 11.22 -6.78 6.50
N ALA A 177 12.20 -6.11 5.90
CA ALA A 177 12.60 -6.35 4.50
C ALA A 177 12.89 -7.82 4.20
N GLN A 178 13.61 -8.50 5.10
CA GLN A 178 13.91 -9.93 4.97
C GLN A 178 12.65 -10.79 4.86
N HIS A 179 11.66 -10.52 5.71
CA HIS A 179 10.40 -11.25 5.66
C HIS A 179 9.62 -10.98 4.37
N ALA A 180 9.60 -9.73 3.89
CA ALA A 180 8.98 -9.39 2.61
C ALA A 180 9.63 -10.16 1.44
N ILE A 181 10.96 -10.31 1.46
CA ILE A 181 11.71 -11.09 0.47
C ILE A 181 11.37 -12.58 0.57
N GLU A 182 11.26 -13.12 1.77
CA GLU A 182 10.86 -14.51 2.01
C GLU A 182 9.44 -14.79 1.51
N LEU A 183 8.49 -13.87 1.73
CA LEU A 183 7.14 -13.95 1.18
C LEU A 183 7.15 -13.95 -0.35
N MET A 184 7.98 -13.11 -0.98
CA MET A 184 8.15 -13.09 -2.45
C MET A 184 8.81 -14.37 -3.01
N ARG A 185 9.73 -14.97 -2.24
CA ARG A 185 10.44 -16.21 -2.59
C ARG A 185 9.71 -17.48 -2.15
N ALA A 186 8.57 -17.35 -1.45
CA ALA A 186 7.84 -18.49 -0.93
C ALA A 186 7.45 -19.45 -2.05
N ASP A 187 7.45 -20.75 -1.74
CA ASP A 187 7.19 -21.82 -2.69
C ASP A 187 6.09 -22.72 -2.16
N ASN A 188 4.87 -22.18 -2.16
CA ASN A 188 3.66 -22.82 -1.63
C ASN A 188 2.43 -22.33 -2.40
N ASP A 189 1.24 -22.77 -1.99
CA ASP A 189 -0.02 -22.47 -2.70
C ASP A 189 -0.44 -20.99 -2.64
N ARG A 190 0.18 -20.18 -1.78
CA ARG A 190 -0.07 -18.75 -1.58
C ARG A 190 1.15 -17.92 -1.95
N SER A 191 1.73 -18.22 -3.11
CA SER A 191 2.93 -17.52 -3.59
C SER A 191 2.98 -17.40 -5.12
N TRP A 192 3.85 -16.49 -5.59
CA TRP A 192 4.11 -16.32 -7.02
C TRP A 192 4.78 -17.53 -7.66
N LEU A 193 5.66 -18.24 -6.94
CA LEU A 193 6.20 -19.53 -7.41
C LEU A 193 5.11 -20.59 -7.51
N GLY A 194 4.13 -20.59 -6.60
CA GLY A 194 2.91 -21.40 -6.71
C GLY A 194 2.12 -21.12 -7.99
N MET A 195 1.96 -19.85 -8.39
CA MET A 195 1.35 -19.49 -9.68
C MET A 195 2.16 -20.04 -10.87
N MET A 196 3.48 -19.92 -10.83
CA MET A 196 4.36 -20.45 -11.89
C MET A 196 4.27 -21.97 -12.00
N ARG A 197 4.19 -22.68 -10.87
CA ARG A 197 4.02 -24.15 -10.83
C ARG A 197 2.68 -24.60 -11.41
N GLN A 198 1.64 -23.79 -11.32
CA GLN A 198 0.36 -24.01 -12.00
C GLN A 198 0.45 -23.81 -13.53
N GLY A 199 1.59 -23.33 -14.04
CA GLY A 199 1.83 -23.08 -15.45
C GLY A 199 1.55 -21.64 -15.88
N SER A 200 1.28 -20.72 -14.93
CA SER A 200 1.06 -19.33 -15.28
C SER A 200 2.38 -18.62 -15.63
N THR A 201 2.37 -17.85 -16.72
CA THR A 201 3.49 -17.01 -17.16
C THR A 201 3.25 -15.52 -16.86
N ILE A 202 2.14 -15.19 -16.21
CA ILE A 202 1.72 -13.85 -15.80
C ILE A 202 1.05 -13.95 -14.42
N SER A 203 0.88 -12.83 -13.71
CA SER A 203 0.17 -12.83 -12.44
C SER A 203 -1.32 -13.18 -12.61
N MET A 204 -1.88 -13.87 -11.61
CA MET A 204 -3.26 -14.36 -11.59
C MET A 204 -4.15 -13.49 -10.70
N GLU A 205 -5.48 -13.61 -10.83
CA GLU A 205 -6.46 -12.87 -10.02
C GLU A 205 -6.51 -13.34 -8.55
N ALA A 206 -6.24 -14.62 -8.30
CA ALA A 206 -6.10 -15.19 -6.96
C ALA A 206 -4.87 -16.09 -6.90
N TRP A 207 -4.58 -16.66 -5.73
CA TRP A 207 -3.38 -17.50 -5.55
C TRP A 207 -3.44 -18.79 -6.39
N ASN A 208 -4.60 -19.43 -6.45
CA ASN A 208 -4.82 -20.68 -7.16
C ASN A 208 -6.32 -20.96 -7.38
N ASN A 209 -6.64 -21.95 -8.21
CA ASN A 209 -8.03 -22.27 -8.54
C ASN A 209 -8.83 -22.83 -7.34
N ALA A 210 -8.18 -23.29 -6.27
CA ALA A 210 -8.89 -23.67 -5.05
C ALA A 210 -9.35 -22.44 -4.26
N ALA A 211 -8.55 -21.37 -4.23
CA ALA A 211 -8.93 -20.09 -3.65
C ALA A 211 -10.04 -19.40 -4.46
N LYS A 212 -9.99 -19.48 -5.80
CA LYS A 212 -11.02 -18.94 -6.67
C LYS A 212 -11.15 -19.77 -7.97
N PRO A 213 -12.13 -20.68 -8.07
CA PRO A 213 -12.26 -21.57 -9.24
C PRO A 213 -12.51 -20.87 -10.57
N ASN A 214 -13.14 -19.69 -10.54
CA ASN A 214 -13.47 -18.88 -11.71
C ASN A 214 -12.49 -17.71 -11.91
N GLN A 215 -11.27 -17.82 -11.40
CA GLN A 215 -10.30 -16.74 -11.52
C GLN A 215 -9.81 -16.51 -12.94
N ASP A 216 -9.48 -15.28 -13.27
CA ASP A 216 -8.67 -15.02 -14.45
C ASP A 216 -7.17 -15.28 -14.16
N TRP A 217 -6.47 -15.71 -15.20
CA TRP A 217 -5.04 -16.03 -15.15
C TRP A 217 -4.20 -14.90 -15.76
N ASN A 218 -4.72 -13.67 -15.81
CA ASN A 218 -4.05 -12.52 -16.40
C ASN A 218 -4.51 -11.25 -15.69
N HIS A 219 -4.07 -11.10 -14.43
CA HIS A 219 -4.50 -10.01 -13.58
C HIS A 219 -3.33 -9.20 -13.06
N ALA A 220 -3.29 -7.92 -13.42
CA ALA A 220 -2.21 -7.03 -13.05
C ALA A 220 -2.13 -6.75 -11.53
N TRP A 221 -3.24 -6.86 -10.79
CA TRP A 221 -3.21 -6.65 -9.33
C TRP A 221 -2.36 -7.69 -8.59
N GLY A 222 -2.07 -8.83 -9.22
CA GLY A 222 -1.29 -9.91 -8.63
C GLY A 222 0.20 -9.69 -8.82
N ALA A 223 0.60 -8.64 -9.53
CA ALA A 223 1.98 -8.32 -9.86
C ALA A 223 2.67 -7.46 -8.79
N ALA A 224 2.28 -7.57 -7.51
CA ALA A 224 2.86 -6.77 -6.42
C ALA A 224 4.41 -6.75 -6.41
N PRO A 225 5.15 -7.85 -6.64
CA PRO A 225 6.61 -7.83 -6.69
C PRO A 225 7.16 -6.89 -7.76
N ALA A 226 6.48 -6.74 -8.91
CA ALA A 226 6.91 -5.84 -9.98
C ALA A 226 6.90 -4.36 -9.54
N ASN A 227 6.05 -3.99 -8.58
CA ASN A 227 5.99 -2.65 -8.00
C ASN A 227 6.89 -2.52 -6.75
N VAL A 228 6.89 -3.53 -5.87
CA VAL A 228 7.63 -3.53 -4.60
C VAL A 228 9.14 -3.62 -4.82
N ILE A 229 9.62 -4.42 -5.77
CA ILE A 229 11.06 -4.60 -5.99
C ILE A 229 11.75 -3.26 -6.32
N PRO A 230 11.31 -2.49 -7.33
CA PRO A 230 11.96 -1.20 -7.63
C PRO A 230 11.80 -0.17 -6.50
N ARG A 231 10.61 -0.13 -5.89
CA ARG A 231 10.27 0.94 -4.93
C ARG A 231 10.78 0.68 -3.52
N ARG A 232 10.89 -0.57 -3.08
CA ARG A 232 11.20 -0.92 -1.68
C ARG A 232 12.50 -1.69 -1.53
N LEU A 233 12.66 -2.79 -2.27
CA LEU A 233 13.88 -3.60 -2.22
C LEU A 233 15.09 -2.83 -2.76
N VAL A 234 14.97 -2.26 -3.97
CA VAL A 234 15.99 -1.36 -4.54
C VAL A 234 15.86 0.04 -3.93
N GLY A 235 14.64 0.43 -3.55
CA GLY A 235 14.41 1.63 -2.75
C GLY A 235 14.31 2.94 -3.52
N ILE A 236 13.92 2.92 -4.80
CA ILE A 236 13.84 4.13 -5.65
C ILE A 236 12.42 4.69 -5.61
N ARG A 237 12.22 5.86 -4.99
CA ARG A 237 10.89 6.49 -4.84
C ARG A 237 10.97 8.01 -5.07
N PRO A 238 10.14 8.59 -5.94
CA PRO A 238 10.18 10.04 -6.18
C PRO A 238 9.72 10.80 -4.93
N ILE A 239 10.39 11.91 -4.63
CA ILE A 239 9.99 12.89 -3.59
C ILE A 239 9.88 14.31 -4.14
N ALA A 240 10.02 14.45 -5.46
CA ALA A 240 9.69 15.66 -6.21
C ALA A 240 9.21 15.28 -7.61
N ASN A 241 8.34 16.12 -8.18
CA ASN A 241 7.73 15.91 -9.49
C ASN A 241 8.76 15.63 -10.59
N GLY A 242 8.43 14.67 -11.46
CA GLY A 242 9.25 14.32 -12.62
C GLY A 242 10.60 13.70 -12.26
N PHE A 243 10.73 13.08 -11.08
CA PHE A 243 11.97 12.48 -10.58
C PHE A 243 13.15 13.46 -10.45
N LYS A 244 12.89 14.77 -10.33
CA LYS A 244 13.94 15.76 -10.02
C LYS A 244 14.65 15.47 -8.71
N LYS A 245 13.94 14.86 -7.76
CA LYS A 245 14.48 14.37 -6.50
C LYS A 245 13.83 13.05 -6.13
N PHE A 246 14.61 12.09 -5.67
CA PHE A 246 14.09 10.78 -5.23
C PHE A 246 14.82 10.29 -3.98
N VAL A 247 14.13 9.53 -3.15
CA VAL A 247 14.74 8.72 -2.10
C VAL A 247 15.35 7.49 -2.74
N PHE A 248 16.58 7.18 -2.35
CA PHE A 248 17.26 5.93 -2.59
C PHE A 248 17.46 5.25 -1.23
N ASP A 249 16.80 4.12 -1.00
CA ASP A 249 16.75 3.43 0.31
C ASP A 249 16.75 1.90 0.09
N PRO A 250 17.87 1.32 -0.34
CA PRO A 250 17.95 -0.10 -0.69
C PRO A 250 17.86 -0.97 0.57
N GLN A 251 17.01 -1.99 0.49
CA GLN A 251 16.72 -2.95 1.57
C GLN A 251 16.88 -4.38 1.04
N PRO A 252 18.11 -4.84 0.75
CA PRO A 252 18.34 -6.09 0.03
C PRO A 252 18.09 -7.36 0.85
N GLY A 253 17.99 -7.29 2.18
CA GLY A 253 17.93 -8.48 3.03
C GLY A 253 19.12 -9.42 2.78
N ASP A 254 18.83 -10.69 2.55
CA ASP A 254 19.80 -11.75 2.25
C ASP A 254 20.20 -11.87 0.77
N ILE A 255 19.69 -10.99 -0.10
CA ILE A 255 20.05 -11.00 -1.53
C ILE A 255 21.55 -10.72 -1.65
N ALA A 256 22.26 -11.56 -2.40
CA ALA A 256 23.71 -11.41 -2.59
C ALA A 256 24.05 -10.24 -3.52
N GLU A 257 23.26 -10.09 -4.59
CA GLU A 257 23.46 -9.08 -5.62
C GLU A 257 22.16 -8.74 -6.35
N PHE A 258 22.08 -7.52 -6.87
CA PHE A 258 21.03 -7.15 -7.83
C PHE A 258 21.55 -6.11 -8.83
N TYR A 259 20.93 -6.09 -10.02
CA TYR A 259 21.07 -5.01 -10.99
C TYR A 259 19.67 -4.49 -11.34
N MET A 260 19.47 -3.18 -11.22
CA MET A 260 18.24 -2.52 -11.64
C MET A 260 18.53 -1.32 -12.53
N LYS A 261 17.85 -1.26 -13.67
CA LYS A 261 17.76 -0.06 -14.52
C LYS A 261 16.32 0.45 -14.50
N HIS A 262 16.05 1.42 -13.62
CA HIS A 262 14.71 1.98 -13.43
C HIS A 262 14.51 3.20 -14.35
N PRO A 263 13.58 3.16 -15.33
CA PRO A 263 13.35 4.28 -16.22
C PRO A 263 12.64 5.44 -15.49
N THR A 264 13.10 6.67 -15.71
CA THR A 264 12.45 7.89 -15.22
C THR A 264 12.38 8.94 -16.34
N PRO A 265 11.59 10.01 -16.19
CA PRO A 265 11.56 11.10 -17.17
C PRO A 265 12.91 11.80 -17.41
N GLN A 266 13.83 11.76 -16.43
CA GLN A 266 15.18 12.36 -16.55
C GLN A 266 16.20 11.40 -17.18
N GLY A 267 15.85 10.14 -17.38
CA GLY A 267 16.77 9.06 -17.75
C GLY A 267 16.70 7.89 -16.76
N SER A 268 17.46 6.83 -17.02
CA SER A 268 17.46 5.67 -16.12
C SER A 268 18.28 5.92 -14.86
N VAL A 269 17.71 5.61 -13.69
CA VAL A 269 18.47 5.35 -12.48
C VAL A 269 19.01 3.93 -12.57
N ILE A 270 20.31 3.74 -12.33
CA ILE A 270 20.93 2.41 -12.32
C ILE A 270 21.43 2.12 -10.91
N ALA A 271 21.11 0.96 -10.37
CA ALA A 271 21.59 0.50 -9.07
C ALA A 271 22.14 -0.92 -9.20
N GLU A 272 23.42 -1.09 -8.87
CA GLU A 272 24.13 -2.37 -8.89
C GLU A 272 24.62 -2.67 -7.49
N TYR A 273 24.01 -3.67 -6.85
CA TYR A 273 24.35 -4.07 -5.49
C TYR A 273 25.18 -5.34 -5.48
N SER A 274 26.27 -5.34 -4.73
CA SER A 274 27.05 -6.54 -4.41
C SER A 274 27.90 -6.29 -3.16
N SER A 275 28.11 -7.32 -2.33
CA SER A 275 29.03 -7.26 -1.17
C SER A 275 28.81 -6.05 -0.25
N GLY A 276 27.55 -5.72 0.07
CA GLY A 276 27.20 -4.60 0.96
C GLY A 276 27.36 -3.20 0.35
N LYS A 277 27.66 -3.09 -0.94
CA LYS A 277 27.84 -1.82 -1.66
C LYS A 277 26.89 -1.70 -2.83
N VAL A 278 26.39 -0.49 -3.08
CA VAL A 278 25.62 -0.16 -4.26
C VAL A 278 26.38 0.84 -5.12
N GLN A 279 26.58 0.52 -6.40
CA GLN A 279 26.93 1.48 -7.43
C GLN A 279 25.64 2.13 -7.94
N LEU A 280 25.42 3.39 -7.59
CA LEU A 280 24.26 4.18 -7.99
C LEU A 280 24.64 5.12 -9.14
N THR A 281 23.91 5.06 -10.26
CA THR A 281 23.96 6.08 -11.31
C THR A 281 22.70 6.92 -11.25
N VAL A 282 22.86 8.21 -11.00
CA VAL A 282 21.80 9.22 -10.99
C VAL A 282 21.80 9.93 -12.34
N PRO A 283 20.67 10.00 -13.06
CA PRO A 283 20.59 10.68 -14.35
C PRO A 283 20.74 12.21 -14.19
N GLU A 284 21.17 12.87 -15.26
CA GLU A 284 21.19 14.34 -15.34
C GLU A 284 19.81 14.92 -15.03
N GLY A 285 19.76 16.04 -14.28
CA GLY A 285 18.50 16.66 -13.86
C GLY A 285 17.82 16.01 -12.64
N SER A 286 18.43 14.99 -12.03
CA SER A 286 17.97 14.35 -10.80
C SER A 286 18.96 14.47 -9.64
N GLU A 287 18.43 14.40 -8.42
CA GLU A 287 19.16 14.22 -7.17
C GLU A 287 18.59 13.02 -6.39
N ALA A 288 19.47 12.15 -5.88
CA ALA A 288 19.08 11.08 -4.96
C ALA A 288 19.33 11.49 -3.50
N VAL A 289 18.50 11.00 -2.58
CA VAL A 289 18.68 11.17 -1.13
C VAL A 289 18.76 9.81 -0.46
N PHE A 290 19.84 9.55 0.28
CA PHE A 290 20.01 8.36 1.10
C PHE A 290 20.57 8.74 2.47
N CYS A 291 19.93 8.27 3.55
CA CYS A 291 20.30 8.60 4.94
C CYS A 291 20.55 10.09 5.21
N GLY A 292 19.78 10.98 4.57
CA GLY A 292 19.90 12.43 4.69
C GLY A 292 21.02 13.06 3.85
N GLN A 293 21.82 12.27 3.14
CA GLN A 293 22.83 12.74 2.21
C GLN A 293 22.27 12.83 0.79
N SER A 294 22.58 13.93 0.10
CA SER A 294 22.26 14.14 -1.32
C SER A 294 23.36 13.59 -2.23
N TYR A 295 22.95 13.02 -3.36
CA TYR A 295 23.81 12.56 -4.46
C TYR A 295 23.30 13.19 -5.76
N ALA A 296 24.12 14.06 -6.35
CA ALA A 296 23.81 14.72 -7.63
C ALA A 296 23.86 13.72 -8.81
N ALA A 297 23.59 14.20 -10.02
CA ALA A 297 23.81 13.41 -11.24
C ALA A 297 25.23 12.82 -11.30
N GLY A 298 25.36 11.61 -11.86
CA GLY A 298 26.64 10.89 -11.97
C GLY A 298 26.66 9.54 -11.26
N LYS A 299 27.86 8.98 -11.12
CA LYS A 299 28.07 7.67 -10.50
C LYS A 299 28.56 7.83 -9.07
N HIS A 300 27.95 7.07 -8.16
CA HIS A 300 28.23 7.11 -6.73
C HIS A 300 28.38 5.69 -6.18
N THR A 301 29.25 5.52 -5.19
CA THR A 301 29.33 4.29 -4.39
C THR A 301 28.69 4.54 -3.04
N VAL A 302 27.65 3.77 -2.73
CA VAL A 302 26.93 3.81 -1.46
C VAL A 302 27.25 2.53 -0.69
N THR A 303 27.64 2.63 0.58
CA THR A 303 27.85 1.46 1.45
C THR A 303 26.63 1.29 2.35
N LEU A 304 26.03 0.11 2.34
CA LEU A 304 24.92 -0.23 3.23
C LEU A 304 25.52 -0.67 4.57
N LYS A 305 24.97 -0.17 5.67
CA LYS A 305 25.38 -0.52 7.03
C LYS A 305 24.61 -1.73 7.52
#